data_AF-A0A7R9DLD5-F1
#
_entry.id   AF-A0A7R9DLD5-F1
#
_cell.length_a   1.000
_cell.length_b   1.000
_cell.length_c   1.000
_cell.angle_alpha   90.00
_cell.angle_beta   90.00
_cell.angle_gamma   90.00
#
_symmetry.space_group_name_H-M   'P 1'
#
loop_
_entity.id
_entity.type
_entity.pdbx_description
1 polymer ?
#
loop_
_entity_poly.entity_id
_entity_poly.type
_entity_poly.pdbx_seq_one_letter_code
_entity_poly.pdbx_strand_id
1 'polypeptide(L)'
;MGNSRGNTYSSSHVELSIEDPEFWKFSWHEMGIYDLPATIDYILEQTMQKKLYYIGHSMGNTMFYVLCSMRPEYNAKIRAQFSLAPVAFVEHIHSKYQMVAFFSLNMNVSTGIYCTGGIKLSVHQVDGATRRGETACL
;
A
#
# COMPACT_ATOMS: atom_id res chain seq x y z
N MET A 1 -1.72 11.64 -10.38
CA MET A 1 -2.46 10.71 -9.49
C MET A 1 -2.20 9.30 -9.99
N GLY A 2 -1.89 8.35 -9.10
CA GLY A 2 -1.66 6.96 -9.47
C GLY A 2 -2.97 6.19 -9.62
N ASN A 3 -3.00 5.21 -10.51
CA ASN A 3 -4.12 4.28 -10.71
C ASN A 3 -3.63 2.85 -10.47
N SER A 4 -4.42 2.06 -9.73
CA SER A 4 -4.11 0.65 -9.49
C SER A 4 -4.64 -0.21 -10.65
N ARG A 5 -3.93 -1.30 -10.95
CA ARG A 5 -4.38 -2.30 -11.93
C ARG A 5 -5.81 -2.77 -11.66
N GLY A 6 -6.57 -2.96 -12.74
CA GLY A 6 -7.97 -3.39 -12.73
C GLY A 6 -8.99 -2.30 -12.44
N ASN A 7 -8.58 -1.04 -12.21
CA ASN A 7 -9.53 0.07 -12.13
C ASN A 7 -9.97 0.57 -13.52
N THR A 8 -10.99 1.45 -13.57
CA THR A 8 -11.55 2.01 -14.82
C THR A 8 -10.50 2.60 -15.78
N TYR A 9 -9.38 3.10 -15.24
CA TYR A 9 -8.32 3.77 -16.00
C TYR A 9 -7.06 2.91 -16.17
N SER A 10 -7.07 1.65 -15.70
CA SER A 10 -5.90 0.77 -15.68
C SER A 10 -6.32 -0.69 -15.83
N SER A 11 -7.11 -0.98 -16.86
CA SER A 11 -7.64 -2.31 -17.19
C SER A 11 -7.05 -2.89 -18.49
N SER A 12 -5.81 -2.54 -18.82
CA SER A 12 -5.09 -3.09 -19.98
C SER A 12 -3.91 -3.94 -19.54
N HIS A 13 -3.66 -5.04 -20.24
CA HIS A 13 -2.52 -5.93 -20.04
C HIS A 13 -1.87 -6.26 -21.39
N VAL A 14 -0.58 -6.57 -21.40
CA VAL A 14 0.18 -6.78 -22.64
C VAL A 14 -0.26 -8.06 -23.37
N GLU A 15 -0.55 -9.11 -22.60
CA GLU A 15 -0.85 -10.45 -23.15
C GLU A 15 -2.26 -10.96 -22.84
N LEU A 16 -2.93 -10.40 -21.82
CA LEU A 16 -4.18 -10.94 -21.27
C LEU A 16 -5.32 -9.97 -21.58
N SER A 17 -6.49 -10.51 -21.87
CA SER A 17 -7.71 -9.72 -22.00
C SER A 17 -8.43 -9.61 -20.66
N ILE A 18 -9.32 -8.62 -20.52
CA ILE A 18 -10.13 -8.45 -19.30
C ILE A 18 -11.10 -9.61 -19.08
N GLU A 19 -11.40 -10.39 -20.13
CA GLU A 19 -12.22 -11.59 -20.06
C GLU A 19 -11.45 -12.79 -19.51
N ASP A 20 -10.11 -12.75 -19.49
CA ASP A 20 -9.29 -13.84 -18.97
C ASP A 20 -9.30 -13.81 -17.43
N PRO A 21 -9.63 -14.93 -16.75
CA PRO A 21 -9.65 -14.96 -15.28
C PRO A 21 -8.28 -14.64 -14.64
N GLU A 22 -7.19 -15.00 -15.33
CA GLU A 22 -5.82 -14.71 -14.88
C GLU A 22 -5.50 -13.20 -14.90
N PHE A 23 -6.18 -12.40 -15.72
CA PHE A 23 -6.05 -10.94 -15.70
C PHE A 23 -6.36 -10.37 -14.30
N TRP A 24 -7.35 -10.97 -13.63
CA TRP A 24 -7.86 -10.52 -12.33
C TRP A 24 -7.17 -11.22 -11.14
N LYS A 25 -6.14 -12.03 -11.39
CA LYS A 25 -5.44 -12.76 -10.34
C LYS A 25 -4.37 -11.90 -9.69
N PHE A 26 -4.82 -10.85 -9.02
CA PHE A 26 -3.98 -9.96 -8.24
C PHE A 26 -4.72 -9.50 -6.99
N SER A 27 -3.95 -8.97 -6.06
CA SER A 27 -4.39 -8.35 -4.82
C SER A 27 -3.63 -7.04 -4.59
N TRP A 28 -3.87 -6.40 -3.45
CA TRP A 28 -3.07 -5.26 -3.00
C TRP A 28 -1.58 -5.60 -2.84
N HIS A 29 -1.22 -6.89 -2.75
CA HIS A 29 0.18 -7.32 -2.72
C HIS A 29 0.87 -7.00 -4.05
N GLU A 30 0.32 -7.48 -5.17
CA GLU A 30 0.85 -7.22 -6.53
C GLU A 30 0.85 -5.72 -6.83
N MET A 31 -0.17 -4.99 -6.39
CA MET A 31 -0.20 -3.53 -6.51
C MET A 31 0.96 -2.85 -5.73
N GLY A 32 1.30 -3.37 -4.55
CA GLY A 32 2.42 -2.87 -3.75
C GLY A 32 3.80 -3.17 -4.36
N ILE A 33 4.01 -4.38 -4.89
CA ILE A 33 5.34 -4.81 -5.37
C ILE A 33 5.61 -4.51 -6.86
N TYR A 34 4.57 -4.23 -7.65
CA TYR A 34 4.70 -3.93 -9.08
C TYR A 34 4.17 -2.54 -9.44
N ASP A 35 2.91 -2.19 -9.09
CA ASP A 35 2.31 -0.92 -9.53
C ASP A 35 3.01 0.29 -8.91
N LEU A 36 3.24 0.26 -7.60
CA LEU A 36 3.88 1.38 -6.90
C LEU A 36 5.33 1.60 -7.37
N PRO A 37 6.20 0.58 -7.46
CA PRO A 37 7.54 0.73 -8.02
C PRO A 37 7.56 1.36 -9.41
N ALA A 38 6.76 0.83 -10.34
CA ALA A 38 6.70 1.33 -11.71
C ALA A 38 6.25 2.80 -11.73
N THR A 39 5.25 3.15 -10.93
CA THR A 39 4.74 4.52 -10.82
C THR A 39 5.77 5.47 -10.22
N ILE A 40 6.44 5.07 -9.13
CA ILE A 40 7.46 5.90 -8.45
C ILE A 40 8.63 6.13 -9.39
N ASP A 41 9.15 5.08 -10.02
CA ASP A 41 10.30 5.19 -10.91
C ASP A 41 9.99 6.07 -12.12
N TYR A 42 8.82 5.88 -12.74
CA TYR A 42 8.36 6.74 -13.82
C TYR A 42 8.30 8.21 -13.39
N ILE A 43 7.70 8.52 -12.23
CA ILE A 43 7.61 9.91 -11.74
C ILE A 43 9.01 10.50 -11.49
N LEU A 44 9.91 9.76 -10.84
CA LEU A 44 11.26 10.24 -10.54
C LEU A 44 12.07 10.48 -11.81
N GLU A 45 11.94 9.59 -12.81
CA GLU A 45 12.57 9.75 -14.12
C GLU A 45 12.03 10.98 -14.86
N GLN A 46 10.71 11.13 -14.94
CA GLN A 46 10.09 12.25 -15.66
C GLN A 46 10.33 13.61 -14.99
N THR A 47 10.38 13.65 -13.65
CA THR A 47 10.57 14.90 -12.89
C THR A 47 12.03 15.20 -12.57
N MET A 48 12.95 14.27 -12.88
CA MET A 48 14.37 14.30 -12.51
C MET A 48 14.61 14.50 -11.00
N GLN A 49 13.64 14.14 -10.17
CA GLN A 49 13.75 14.20 -8.72
C GLN A 49 14.32 12.90 -8.16
N LYS A 50 15.01 12.98 -7.03
CA LYS A 50 15.55 11.80 -6.34
C LYS A 50 14.58 11.17 -5.35
N LYS A 51 13.62 11.96 -4.85
CA LYS A 51 12.64 11.53 -3.86
C LYS A 51 11.30 12.21 -4.09
N LEU A 52 10.23 11.57 -3.63
CA LEU A 52 8.87 12.11 -3.66
C LEU A 52 8.17 12.01 -2.30
N TYR A 53 7.08 12.76 -2.13
CA TYR A 53 6.16 12.60 -1.01
C TYR A 53 5.04 11.64 -1.42
N TYR A 54 4.73 10.67 -0.56
CA TYR A 54 3.62 9.74 -0.80
C TYR A 54 2.43 10.11 0.09
N ILE A 55 1.24 10.22 -0.50
CA ILE A 55 -0.01 10.43 0.24
C ILE A 55 -0.89 9.21 -0.05
N GLY A 56 -1.15 8.41 0.98
CA GLY A 56 -1.94 7.19 0.88
C GLY A 56 -3.26 7.33 1.62
N HIS A 57 -4.34 6.83 1.03
CA HIS A 57 -5.63 6.70 1.70
C HIS A 57 -6.07 5.24 1.73
N SER A 58 -6.53 4.75 2.89
CA SER A 58 -7.07 3.39 3.04
C SER A 58 -6.11 2.33 2.46
N MET A 59 -6.55 1.52 1.50
CA MET A 59 -5.76 0.50 0.79
C MET A 59 -4.46 1.04 0.17
N GLY A 60 -4.40 2.31 -0.22
CA GLY A 60 -3.15 2.92 -0.71
C GLY A 60 -2.04 2.88 0.34
N ASN A 61 -2.38 2.97 1.64
CA ASN A 61 -1.41 2.78 2.71
C ASN A 61 -0.97 1.31 2.81
N THR A 62 -1.89 0.36 2.66
CA THR A 62 -1.56 -1.08 2.65
C THR A 62 -0.55 -1.41 1.54
N MET A 63 -0.80 -0.93 0.33
CA MET A 63 0.11 -1.09 -0.81
C MET A 63 1.50 -0.49 -0.50
N PHE A 64 1.53 0.70 0.09
CA PHE A 64 2.78 1.36 0.48
C PHE A 64 3.55 0.58 1.55
N TYR A 65 2.86 0.05 2.57
CA TYR A 65 3.50 -0.77 3.60
C TYR A 65 4.06 -2.08 3.04
N VAL A 66 3.37 -2.70 2.08
CA VAL A 66 3.90 -3.85 1.33
C VAL A 66 5.16 -3.46 0.58
N LEU A 67 5.14 -2.36 -0.16
CA LEU A 67 6.30 -1.87 -0.91
C LEU A 67 7.52 -1.71 0.02
N CYS A 68 7.37 -0.96 1.11
CA CYS A 68 8.45 -0.66 2.03
C CYS A 68 9.01 -1.90 2.74
N SER A 69 8.18 -2.94 2.91
CA SER A 69 8.58 -4.19 3.57
C SER A 69 9.23 -5.18 2.60
N MET A 70 8.66 -5.33 1.40
CA MET A 70 9.11 -6.31 0.41
C MET A 70 10.26 -5.79 -0.47
N ARG A 71 10.36 -4.47 -0.64
CA ARG A 71 11.35 -3.78 -1.48
C ARG A 71 11.94 -2.58 -0.74
N PRO A 72 12.74 -2.82 0.32
CA PRO A 72 13.24 -1.77 1.20
C PRO A 72 14.11 -0.73 0.47
N GLU A 73 14.62 -1.02 -0.72
CA GLU A 73 15.34 -0.05 -1.56
C GLU A 73 14.48 1.18 -1.94
N TYR A 74 13.15 1.05 -1.98
CA TYR A 74 12.25 2.17 -2.26
C TYR A 74 12.13 3.14 -1.08
N ASN A 75 12.50 2.75 0.14
CA ASN A 75 12.49 3.65 1.29
C ASN A 75 13.42 4.85 1.07
N ALA A 76 14.52 4.67 0.33
CA ALA A 76 15.43 5.76 -0.02
C ALA A 76 14.81 6.79 -0.99
N LYS A 77 13.80 6.38 -1.77
CA LYS A 77 13.09 7.18 -2.78
C LYS A 77 11.90 7.96 -2.20
N ILE A 78 11.51 7.71 -0.95
CA ILE A 78 10.41 8.41 -0.30
C ILE A 78 10.96 9.43 0.69
N ARG A 79 10.45 10.67 0.61
CA ARG A 79 10.84 11.75 1.52
C ARG A 79 10.01 11.76 2.79
N ALA A 80 8.70 11.60 2.66
CA ALA A 80 7.79 11.34 3.76
C ALA A 80 6.50 10.69 3.21
N GLN A 81 5.81 9.95 4.08
CA GLN A 81 4.51 9.37 3.81
C GLN A 81 3.45 10.07 4.68
N PHE A 82 2.33 10.44 4.08
CA PHE A 82 1.13 10.90 4.78
C PHE A 82 0.04 9.84 4.65
N SER A 83 -0.32 9.21 5.77
CA SER A 83 -1.29 8.12 5.81
C SER A 83 -2.65 8.60 6.31
N LEU A 84 -3.61 8.71 5.40
CA LEU A 84 -5.00 9.03 5.69
C LEU A 84 -5.81 7.74 5.84
N ALA A 85 -6.44 7.53 7.00
CA ALA A 85 -7.12 6.27 7.34
C ALA A 85 -6.22 5.03 7.06
N PRO A 86 -5.09 4.86 7.78
CA PRO A 86 -4.14 3.78 7.52
C PRO A 86 -4.76 2.41 7.82
N VAL A 87 -4.49 1.45 6.94
CA VAL A 87 -4.95 0.07 7.09
C VAL A 87 -3.73 -0.86 7.00
N ALA A 88 -3.24 -1.29 8.16
CA ALA A 88 -2.10 -2.22 8.29
C ALA A 88 -2.53 -3.56 8.91
N PHE A 89 -3.38 -3.50 9.93
CA PHE A 89 -3.98 -4.67 10.60
C PHE A 89 -5.49 -4.46 10.74
N VAL A 90 -6.26 -5.53 10.57
CA VAL A 90 -7.74 -5.50 10.71
C VAL A 90 -8.27 -6.35 11.86
N GLU A 91 -7.37 -6.89 12.68
CA GLU A 91 -7.68 -7.83 13.75
C GLU A 91 -8.66 -7.28 14.79
N HIS A 92 -8.64 -5.97 15.05
CA HIS A 92 -9.43 -5.33 16.11
C HIS A 92 -10.52 -4.37 15.61
N ILE A 93 -10.97 -4.49 14.35
CA ILE A 93 -12.09 -3.69 13.83
C ILE A 93 -13.41 -4.22 14.41
N HIS A 94 -13.79 -3.75 15.60
CA HIS A 94 -15.07 -4.10 16.23
C HIS A 94 -16.20 -3.19 15.72
N SER A 95 -16.73 -3.50 14.54
CA SER A 95 -17.91 -2.82 13.99
C SER A 95 -18.75 -3.80 13.18
N LYS A 96 -20.05 -3.50 13.01
CA LYS A 96 -20.95 -4.30 12.15
C LYS A 96 -20.51 -4.33 10.67
N TYR A 97 -19.56 -3.48 10.30
CA TYR A 97 -18.92 -3.37 8.99
C TYR A 97 -17.53 -4.02 8.92
N GLN A 98 -17.14 -4.81 9.93
CA GLN A 98 -15.91 -5.61 9.93
C GLN A 98 -15.80 -6.46 8.64
N MET A 99 -16.95 -6.91 8.11
CA MET A 99 -17.05 -7.61 6.83
C MET A 99 -16.54 -6.78 5.65
N VAL A 100 -16.77 -5.45 5.62
CA VAL A 100 -16.26 -4.55 4.57
C VAL A 100 -14.75 -4.37 4.68
N ALA A 101 -14.22 -4.23 5.90
CA ALA A 101 -12.77 -4.14 6.11
C ALA A 101 -12.05 -5.44 5.73
N PHE A 102 -12.65 -6.59 6.03
CA PHE A 102 -12.16 -7.90 5.58
C PHE A 102 -12.29 -8.07 4.06
N PHE A 103 -13.40 -7.64 3.45
CA PHE A 103 -13.63 -7.75 2.01
C PHE A 103 -12.68 -6.85 1.21
N SER A 104 -12.46 -5.60 1.64
CA SER A 104 -11.55 -4.66 0.98
C SER A 104 -10.09 -5.08 1.03
N LEU A 105 -9.67 -5.91 2.01
CA LEU A 105 -8.31 -6.40 2.14
C LEU A 105 -8.13 -7.88 1.78
N ASN A 106 -9.19 -8.61 1.47
CA ASN A 106 -9.10 -9.99 0.97
C ASN A 106 -9.61 -10.08 -0.48
N MET A 107 -9.56 -8.99 -1.23
CA MET A 107 -9.85 -8.99 -2.67
C MET A 107 -8.79 -9.80 -3.39
N ASN A 108 -9.02 -11.11 -3.46
CA ASN A 108 -8.57 -11.96 -4.53
C ASN A 108 -9.72 -11.90 -5.54
N VAL A 109 -9.58 -11.14 -6.63
CA VAL A 109 -10.69 -10.94 -7.59
C VAL A 109 -11.07 -12.27 -8.28
N SER A 110 -10.28 -13.33 -8.09
CA SER A 110 -10.49 -14.62 -8.75
C SER A 110 -11.42 -15.61 -8.00
N THR A 111 -11.54 -15.63 -6.68
CA THR A 111 -12.40 -16.64 -6.00
C THR A 111 -12.71 -16.28 -4.56
N GLY A 112 -13.95 -16.51 -4.12
CA GLY A 112 -14.37 -16.34 -2.73
C GLY A 112 -13.62 -17.22 -1.73
N ILE A 113 -13.70 -16.82 -0.45
CA ILE A 113 -13.47 -17.62 0.76
C ILE A 113 -11.99 -17.74 1.23
N TYR A 114 -11.68 -16.92 2.26
CA TYR A 114 -10.71 -17.03 3.37
C TYR A 114 -9.22 -17.33 3.12
N CYS A 115 -8.36 -16.42 3.59
CA CYS A 115 -7.06 -16.76 4.17
C CYS A 115 -6.82 -15.99 5.47
N THR A 116 -7.02 -16.66 6.59
CA THR A 116 -6.64 -16.21 7.94
C THR A 116 -5.16 -16.51 8.16
N GLY A 117 -4.29 -15.51 8.05
CA GLY A 117 -2.87 -15.64 8.37
C GLY A 117 -2.29 -14.29 8.79
N GLY A 118 -2.24 -14.04 10.10
CA GLY A 118 -1.67 -12.80 10.64
C GLY A 118 -0.17 -12.70 10.36
N ILE A 119 0.24 -11.63 9.66
CA ILE A 119 1.65 -11.26 9.52
C ILE A 119 2.00 -10.34 10.68
N LYS A 120 2.86 -10.79 11.60
CA LYS A 120 3.34 -9.97 12.72
C LYS A 120 4.54 -9.14 12.23
N LEU A 121 4.34 -7.88 11.87
CA LEU A 121 5.42 -6.95 11.53
C LEU A 121 5.94 -6.27 12.81
N SER A 122 7.16 -6.58 13.24
CA SER A 122 7.84 -5.80 14.29
C SER A 122 8.43 -4.54 13.67
N VAL A 123 7.80 -3.39 13.91
CA VAL A 123 8.37 -2.09 13.57
C VAL A 123 9.51 -1.81 14.54
N HIS A 124 10.75 -1.86 14.07
CA HIS A 124 11.89 -1.36 14.81
C HIS A 124 11.86 0.17 14.72
N GLN A 125 11.43 0.80 15.82
CA GLN A 125 11.48 2.25 16.00
C GLN A 125 12.94 2.71 15.82
N VAL A 126 13.19 3.56 14.82
CA VAL A 126 14.48 4.27 14.70
C VAL A 126 14.37 5.51 15.57
N ASP A 127 15.00 5.47 16.74
CA ASP A 127 15.03 6.58 17.70
C ASP A 127 15.71 7.81 17.08
N GLY A 128 14.90 8.80 16.73
CA GLY A 128 15.34 10.14 16.38
C GLY A 128 15.80 10.88 17.62
N ALA A 129 17.11 10.91 17.85
CA ALA A 129 17.72 11.74 18.89
C ALA A 129 17.65 13.23 18.51
N THR A 130 16.73 13.97 19.13
CA THR A 130 16.91 15.42 19.36
C THR A 130 16.43 15.76 20.77
N ARG A 131 17.39 15.95 21.69
CA ARG A 131 17.14 16.55 23.00
C ARG A 131 16.87 18.05 22.83
N ARG A 132 15.80 18.55 23.45
CA ARG A 132 15.78 19.63 24.46
C ARG A 132 14.41 20.29 24.50
N GLY A 133 13.90 20.51 25.71
CA GLY A 133 12.92 21.56 25.99
C GLY A 133 11.65 21.04 26.63
N GLU A 134 11.60 21.14 27.95
CA GLU A 134 10.48 20.85 28.84
C GLU A 134 9.25 21.75 28.61
N THR A 135 8.19 21.43 29.37
CA THR A 135 6.91 22.14 29.63
C THR A 135 5.78 21.81 28.64
N ALA A 136 4.82 20.95 28.98
CA ALA A 136 3.77 21.00 30.01
C ALA A 136 2.56 21.87 29.61
N CYS A 137 1.40 21.21 29.53
CA CYS A 137 0.04 21.74 29.68
C CYS A 137 -0.46 22.76 28.63
N LEU A 138 -1.17 22.28 27.60
CA LEU A 138 -2.62 22.43 27.34
C LEU A 138 -2.94 21.89 25.94
#